data_AF-A0A259RVJ7-F1
#
_entry.id   AF-A0A259RVJ7-F1
#
_cell.length_a   1.000
_cell.length_b   1.000
_cell.length_c   1.000
_cell.angle_alpha   90.00
_cell.angle_beta   90.00
_cell.angle_gamma   90.00
#
_symmetry.space_group_name_H-M   'P 1'
#
loop_
_entity.id
_entity.type
_entity.pdbx_description
1 polymer ?
#
loop_
_entity_poly.entity_id
_entity_poly.type
_entity_poly.pdbx_seq_one_letter_code
_entity_poly.pdbx_strand_id
1 'polypeptide(L)'
;MRERISRCRPIGLPRRTAIRATESQHSARCESGGVHYLDHAATTDLRPEAAEEWLRVGRSTGNASSTHGAGQQARRILEESRERLAAMLGCDPIEVVLTSGGTESVNLAVQGLWRSRPEGRDAI
;
A
#
# COMPACT_ATOMS: atom_id res chain seq x y z
N MET A 1 -23.24 -45.25 -29.24
CA MET A 1 -24.62 -45.76 -29.13
C MET A 1 -24.78 -46.42 -27.77
N ARG A 2 -25.59 -45.81 -26.89
CA ARG A 2 -26.25 -46.37 -25.69
C ARG A 2 -25.40 -46.72 -24.45
N GLU A 3 -25.46 -45.80 -23.49
CA GLU A 3 -25.86 -45.99 -22.08
C GLU A 3 -25.44 -47.28 -21.36
N ARG A 4 -24.75 -47.09 -20.22
CA ARG A 4 -25.06 -47.85 -19.00
C ARG A 4 -24.67 -47.02 -17.78
N ILE A 5 -25.64 -46.25 -17.29
CA ILE A 5 -25.63 -45.63 -15.95
C ILE A 5 -25.61 -46.77 -14.93
N SER A 6 -24.46 -46.98 -14.29
CA SER A 6 -24.32 -47.90 -13.16
C SER A 6 -25.02 -47.30 -11.94
N ARG A 7 -26.06 -48.00 -11.49
CA ARG A 7 -26.93 -47.63 -10.37
C ARG A 7 -26.15 -47.73 -9.06
N CYS A 8 -25.95 -46.61 -8.37
CA CYS A 8 -25.55 -46.63 -6.96
C CYS A 8 -26.71 -47.22 -6.12
N ARG A 9 -26.45 -48.34 -5.43
CA ARG A 9 -27.35 -48.87 -4.39
C ARG A 9 -27.33 -47.95 -3.16
N PRO A 10 -28.45 -47.77 -2.45
CA PRO A 10 -28.47 -46.99 -1.23
C PRO A 10 -27.77 -47.78 -0.11
N ILE A 11 -26.72 -47.20 0.46
CA ILE A 11 -26.06 -47.72 1.66
C ILE A 11 -26.96 -47.36 2.86
N GLY A 12 -27.37 -48.39 3.61
CA GLY A 12 -28.25 -48.28 4.77
C GLY A 12 -27.67 -47.38 5.86
N LEU A 13 -28.47 -46.42 6.31
CA LEU A 13 -28.20 -45.57 7.47
C LEU A 13 -28.47 -46.34 8.77
N PRO A 14 -27.50 -46.52 9.67
CA PRO A 14 -27.79 -46.85 11.05
C PRO A 14 -28.34 -45.63 11.81
N ARG A 15 -29.16 -45.95 12.82
CA ARG A 15 -30.05 -45.05 13.56
C ARG A 15 -29.30 -43.98 14.35
N ARG A 16 -29.89 -42.78 14.35
CA ARG A 16 -29.51 -41.57 15.09
C ARG A 16 -29.11 -41.86 16.54
N THR A 17 -27.84 -41.66 16.87
CA THR A 17 -27.40 -41.37 18.24
C THR A 17 -27.27 -39.86 18.38
N ALA A 18 -27.96 -39.30 19.37
CA ALA A 18 -28.02 -37.87 19.62
C ALA A 18 -26.62 -37.30 19.93
N ILE A 19 -26.01 -36.64 18.95
CA ILE A 19 -24.91 -35.71 19.21
C ILE A 19 -25.56 -34.47 19.80
N ARG A 20 -25.30 -34.21 21.09
CA ARG A 20 -25.62 -32.95 21.74
C ARG A 20 -25.04 -31.84 20.86
N ALA A 21 -25.92 -31.02 20.28
CA ALA A 21 -25.51 -29.77 19.67
C ALA A 21 -24.87 -28.93 20.77
N THR A 22 -23.55 -28.77 20.72
CA THR A 22 -22.92 -27.58 21.28
C THR A 22 -23.61 -26.42 20.61
N GLU A 23 -24.34 -25.63 21.41
CA GLU A 23 -25.00 -24.40 21.00
C GLU A 23 -23.97 -23.49 20.33
N SER A 24 -23.87 -23.64 19.01
CA SER A 24 -23.30 -22.64 18.13
C SER A 24 -24.17 -21.42 18.34
N GLN A 25 -23.67 -20.48 19.15
CA GLN A 25 -24.18 -19.14 19.27
C GLN A 25 -23.99 -18.43 17.92
N HIS A 26 -24.78 -18.82 16.92
CA HIS A 26 -25.14 -17.99 15.79
C HIS A 26 -26.25 -17.05 16.27
N SER A 27 -25.94 -16.23 17.28
CA SER A 27 -26.70 -15.00 17.47
C SER A 27 -26.17 -14.03 16.42
N ALA A 28 -26.98 -13.73 15.42
CA ALA A 28 -26.77 -12.60 14.53
C ALA A 28 -26.74 -11.32 15.38
N ARG A 29 -25.55 -10.97 15.91
CA ARG A 29 -25.28 -9.64 16.44
C ARG A 29 -25.03 -8.75 15.23
N CYS A 30 -26.09 -8.11 14.76
CA CYS A 30 -25.95 -6.84 14.04
C CYS A 30 -25.54 -5.78 15.06
N GLU A 31 -24.30 -5.84 15.56
CA GLU A 31 -23.70 -4.81 16.41
C GLU A 31 -22.29 -4.50 15.90
N SER A 32 -22.25 -3.81 14.78
CA SER A 32 -21.44 -2.60 14.57
C SER A 32 -21.74 -2.12 13.15
N GLY A 33 -22.54 -1.05 13.01
CA GLY A 33 -22.72 -0.34 11.74
C GLY A 33 -21.43 0.39 11.36
N GLY A 34 -20.35 -0.36 11.16
CA GLY A 34 -19.07 0.16 10.73
C GLY A 34 -19.12 0.46 9.24
N VAL A 35 -18.63 1.63 8.86
CA VAL A 35 -18.40 1.94 7.45
C VAL A 35 -17.24 1.08 6.97
N HIS A 36 -17.50 0.17 6.03
CA HIS A 36 -16.45 -0.55 5.34
C HIS A 36 -15.90 0.33 4.21
N TYR A 37 -14.63 0.72 4.32
CA TYR A 37 -13.95 1.47 3.27
C TYR A 37 -13.41 0.49 2.22
N LEU A 38 -13.92 0.60 0.98
CA LEU A 38 -13.58 -0.29 -0.13
C LEU A 38 -13.03 0.47 -1.34
N ASP A 39 -12.46 1.66 -1.11
CA ASP A 39 -11.92 2.54 -2.16
C ASP A 39 -10.43 2.85 -1.94
N HIS A 40 -9.68 1.85 -1.48
CA HIS A 40 -8.22 1.95 -1.23
C HIS A 40 -7.40 2.35 -2.47
N ALA A 41 -7.98 2.22 -3.67
CA ALA A 41 -7.37 2.66 -4.92
C ALA A 41 -7.40 4.19 -5.10
N ALA A 42 -8.39 4.89 -4.55
CA ALA A 42 -8.45 6.36 -4.60
C ALA A 42 -7.52 7.00 -3.56
N THR A 43 -7.55 6.49 -2.33
CA THR A 43 -6.60 6.85 -1.27
C THR A 43 -6.63 5.79 -0.18
N THR A 44 -5.69 5.83 0.75
CA THR A 44 -5.65 4.92 1.90
C THR A 44 -5.27 5.71 3.15
N ASP A 45 -5.80 5.30 4.29
CA ASP A 45 -5.46 5.90 5.58
C ASP A 45 -3.94 5.87 5.82
N LEU A 46 -3.42 7.00 6.32
CA LEU A 46 -2.03 7.08 6.69
C LEU A 46 -1.76 6.13 7.85
N ARG A 47 -0.70 5.32 7.73
CA ARG A 47 -0.27 4.43 8.82
C ARG A 47 0.05 5.26 10.08
N PRO A 48 -0.37 4.84 11.28
CA PRO A 48 -0.16 5.60 12.51
C PRO A 48 1.32 5.99 12.72
N GLU A 49 2.24 5.07 12.48
CA GLU A 49 3.68 5.29 12.60
C GLU A 49 4.20 6.38 11.64
N ALA A 50 3.61 6.52 10.46
CA ALA A 50 3.97 7.57 9.50
C ALA A 50 3.41 8.93 9.93
N ALA A 51 2.19 8.96 10.48
CA ALA A 51 1.58 10.18 11.00
C ALA A 51 2.37 10.75 12.20
N GLU A 52 2.77 9.87 13.12
CA GLU A 52 3.57 10.22 14.29
C GLU A 52 4.92 10.82 13.89
N GLU A 53 5.63 10.17 12.96
CA GLU A 53 6.93 10.62 12.50
C GLU A 53 6.85 11.94 11.75
N TRP A 54 5.84 12.10 10.88
CA TRP A 54 5.60 13.36 10.17
C TRP A 54 5.35 14.52 11.14
N LEU A 55 4.52 14.32 12.18
CA LEU A 55 4.29 15.33 13.21
C LEU A 55 5.53 15.59 14.05
N ARG A 56 6.32 14.57 14.37
CA ARG A 56 7.55 14.70 15.14
C ARG A 56 8.56 15.58 14.39
N VAL A 57 8.81 15.29 13.11
CA VAL A 57 9.73 16.06 12.27
C VAL A 57 9.16 17.45 11.96
N GLY A 58 7.87 17.56 11.66
CA GLY A 58 7.22 18.82 11.30
C GLY A 58 7.18 19.87 12.42
N ARG A 59 7.39 19.46 13.68
CA ARG A 59 7.55 20.39 14.83
C ARG A 59 8.95 20.98 14.95
N SER A 60 9.93 20.42 14.25
CA SER A 60 11.31 20.93 14.25
C SER A 60 11.50 22.01 13.19
N THR A 61 12.41 22.97 13.43
CA THR A 61 12.75 24.01 12.47
C THR A 61 14.10 23.72 11.82
N GLY A 62 14.24 24.05 10.54
CA GLY A 62 15.49 23.89 9.81
C GLY A 62 15.28 23.82 8.32
N ASN A 63 16.03 24.63 7.57
CA ASN A 63 16.11 24.51 6.12
C ASN A 63 17.25 23.54 5.77
N ALA A 64 16.97 22.45 5.06
CA ALA A 64 17.96 21.43 4.68
C ALA A 64 19.12 21.99 3.81
N SER A 65 18.94 23.17 3.22
CA SER A 65 19.99 23.87 2.47
C SER A 65 20.91 24.73 3.35
N SER A 66 20.56 24.93 4.62
CA SER A 66 21.34 25.75 5.55
C SER A 66 22.50 24.97 6.19
N THR A 67 23.63 25.65 6.39
CA THR A 67 24.86 25.06 6.94
C THR A 67 24.89 25.00 8.46
N HIS A 68 23.98 25.69 9.16
CA HIS A 68 23.90 25.67 10.62
C HIS A 68 23.30 24.35 11.15
N GLY A 69 23.49 24.07 12.44
CA GLY A 69 23.12 22.78 13.05
C GLY A 69 21.68 22.32 12.77
N ALA A 70 20.69 23.23 12.91
CA ALA A 70 19.30 22.90 12.60
C ALA A 70 19.06 22.51 11.12
N GLY A 71 19.77 23.16 10.18
CA GLY A 71 19.70 22.83 8.76
C GLY A 71 20.39 21.50 8.44
N GLN A 72 21.55 21.23 9.07
CA GLN A 72 22.23 19.95 8.97
C GLN A 72 21.37 18.79 9.50
N GLN A 73 20.63 19.01 10.59
CA GLN A 73 19.70 18.01 11.12
C GLN A 73 18.53 17.75 10.16
N ALA A 74 17.95 18.80 9.57
CA ALA A 74 16.90 18.65 8.56
C ALA A 74 17.41 17.89 7.31
N ARG A 75 18.63 18.23 6.85
CA ARG A 75 19.28 17.52 5.74
C ARG A 75 19.54 16.05 6.05
N ARG A 76 19.99 15.74 7.27
CA ARG A 76 20.19 14.35 7.70
C ARG A 76 18.90 13.53 7.59
N ILE A 77 17.79 14.05 8.11
CA ILE A 77 16.48 13.36 8.04
C ILE A 77 16.07 13.12 6.58
N LEU A 78 16.28 14.12 5.71
CA LEU A 78 15.96 14.02 4.29
C LEU A 78 16.77 12.92 3.59
N GLU A 79 18.09 12.89 3.80
CA GLU A 79 18.97 11.90 3.16
C GLU A 79 18.77 10.48 3.72
N GLU A 80 18.57 10.33 5.04
CA GLU A 80 18.19 9.03 5.61
C GLU A 80 16.85 8.52 5.04
N SER A 81 15.90 9.42 4.79
CA SER A 81 14.63 9.06 4.13
C SER A 81 14.85 8.63 2.68
N ARG A 82 15.75 9.31 1.95
CA ARG A 82 16.13 8.95 0.58
C ARG A 82 16.77 7.57 0.50
N GLU A 83 17.70 7.27 1.40
CA GLU A 83 18.36 5.97 1.50
C GLU A 83 17.35 4.84 1.75
N ARG A 84 16.38 5.05 2.65
CA ARG A 84 15.32 4.08 2.93
C ARG A 84 14.41 3.83 1.72
N LEU A 85 14.02 4.90 1.01
CA LEU A 85 13.22 4.78 -0.22
C LEU A 85 13.99 4.05 -1.31
N ALA A 86 15.27 4.37 -1.50
CA ALA A 86 16.12 3.73 -2.49
C ALA A 86 16.28 2.23 -2.22
N ALA A 87 16.52 1.85 -0.95
CA ALA A 87 16.58 0.46 -0.53
C ALA A 87 15.26 -0.30 -0.77
N MET A 88 14.11 0.34 -0.53
CA MET A 88 12.79 -0.25 -0.78
C MET A 88 12.52 -0.43 -2.28
N LEU A 89 12.99 0.48 -3.12
CA LEU A 89 12.79 0.48 -4.57
C LEU A 89 13.87 -0.33 -5.32
N GLY A 90 14.98 -0.68 -4.67
CA GLY A 90 16.09 -1.40 -5.28
C GLY A 90 16.96 -0.55 -6.21
N CYS A 91 17.12 0.75 -5.91
CA CYS A 91 17.93 1.69 -6.69
C CYS A 91 19.01 2.38 -5.83
N ASP A 92 19.91 3.14 -6.46
CA ASP A 92 20.88 3.97 -5.75
C ASP A 92 20.17 5.22 -5.16
N PRO A 93 20.53 5.68 -3.95
CA PRO A 93 19.99 6.92 -3.40
C PRO A 93 20.02 8.11 -4.35
N ILE A 94 21.04 8.24 -5.21
CA ILE A 94 21.14 9.36 -6.16
C ILE A 94 20.04 9.34 -7.24
N GLU A 95 19.42 8.19 -7.49
CA GLU A 95 18.34 8.03 -8.47
C GLU A 95 16.97 8.48 -7.91
N VAL A 96 16.86 8.67 -6.59
CA VAL A 96 15.60 9.05 -5.94
C VAL A 96 15.43 10.57 -5.93
N VAL A 97 14.42 11.07 -6.66
CA VAL A 97 13.98 12.46 -6.62
C VAL A 97 12.65 12.56 -5.88
N LEU A 98 12.61 13.34 -4.79
CA LEU A 98 11.39 13.60 -4.03
C LEU A 98 10.53 14.66 -4.73
N THR A 99 9.25 14.35 -4.91
CA THR A 99 8.23 15.24 -5.51
C THR A 99 7.04 15.37 -4.57
N SER A 100 6.16 16.34 -4.81
CA SER A 100 4.91 16.52 -4.03
C SER A 100 3.92 15.36 -4.14
N GLY A 101 4.00 14.54 -5.20
CA GLY A 101 3.16 13.35 -5.35
C GLY A 101 3.28 12.72 -6.74
N GLY A 102 2.46 11.68 -6.99
CA GLY A 102 2.50 10.91 -8.24
C GLY A 102 2.25 11.74 -9.49
N THR A 103 1.31 12.70 -9.44
CA THR A 103 1.00 13.58 -10.58
C THR A 103 2.21 14.43 -11.00
N GLU A 104 2.95 14.99 -10.05
CA GLU A 104 4.17 15.74 -10.34
C GLU A 104 5.27 14.83 -10.87
N SER A 105 5.48 13.66 -10.23
CA SER A 105 6.50 12.70 -10.64
C SER A 105 6.32 12.26 -12.09
N VAL A 106 5.10 11.90 -12.50
CA VAL A 106 4.80 11.51 -13.89
C VAL A 106 5.01 12.66 -14.86
N ASN A 107 4.56 13.88 -14.51
CA ASN A 107 4.76 15.05 -15.35
C ASN A 107 6.24 15.39 -15.51
N LEU A 108 7.02 15.31 -14.43
CA LEU A 108 8.45 15.56 -14.44
C LEU A 108 9.16 14.56 -15.36
N ALA A 109 8.80 13.28 -15.31
CA ALA A 109 9.36 12.26 -16.18
C ALA A 109 9.03 12.52 -17.67
N VAL A 110 7.76 12.71 -18.01
CA VAL A 110 7.32 12.92 -19.40
C VAL A 110 7.89 14.21 -19.98
N GLN A 111 7.75 15.32 -19.27
CA GLN A 111 8.25 16.62 -19.74
C GLN A 111 9.77 16.66 -19.73
N GLY A 112 10.42 16.03 -18.75
CA GLY A 112 11.87 15.93 -18.64
C GLY A 112 12.46 15.17 -19.82
N LEU A 113 11.96 13.95 -20.09
CA LEU A 113 12.39 13.14 -21.23
C LEU A 113 12.15 13.84 -22.57
N TRP A 114 11.00 14.50 -22.71
CA TRP A 114 10.74 15.33 -23.90
C TRP A 114 11.79 16.42 -24.05
N ARG A 115 12.08 17.20 -23.00
CA ARG A 115 13.05 18.31 -23.06
C ARG A 115 14.49 17.84 -23.24
N SER A 116 14.86 16.65 -22.75
CA SER A 116 16.20 16.08 -22.88
C SER A 116 16.45 15.34 -24.20
N ARG A 117 15.42 15.18 -25.05
CA ARG A 117 15.57 14.46 -26.32
C ARG A 117 16.53 15.20 -27.28
N PRO A 118 17.28 14.48 -28.14
CA PRO A 118 18.05 15.11 -29.20
C PRO A 118 17.15 15.88 -30.19
N GLU A 119 17.68 16.96 -30.77
CA GLU A 119 16.99 17.69 -31.84
C GLU A 119 16.68 16.77 -33.03
N GLY A 120 15.50 16.95 -33.64
CA GLY A 120 15.04 16.14 -34.77
C GLY A 120 14.42 14.78 -34.41
N ARG A 121 14.25 14.47 -33.11
CA ARG A 121 13.50 13.29 -32.66
C ARG A 121 12.11 13.70 -32.20
N ASP A 122 11.10 13.29 -32.96
CA ASP A 122 9.70 13.70 -32.74
C ASP A 122 8.91 12.77 -31.79
N ALA A 123 9.52 11.70 -31.28
CA ALA A 123 8.89 10.77 -30.33
C ALA A 123 9.87 10.21 -29.30
N ILE A 124 9.35 9.97 -28.08
CA ILE A 124 9.96 9.14 -27.02
C ILE A 124 9.70 7.67 -27.36
#